data_AF-A0A433TVH8-F1
#
_entry.id   AF-A0A433TVH8-F1
#
_cell.length_a   1.000
_cell.length_b   1.000
_cell.length_c   1.000
_cell.angle_alpha   90.00
_cell.angle_beta   90.00
_cell.angle_gamma   90.00
#
_symmetry.space_group_name_H-M   'P 1'
#
loop_
_entity.id
_entity.type
_entity.pdbx_description
1 polymer ?
#
loop_
_entity_poly.entity_id
_entity_poly.type
_entity_poly.pdbx_seq_one_letter_code
_entity_poly.pdbx_strand_id
1 'polypeptide(L)'
;MSKATEVEGRKTAINCSNEKEREGSPEIKSAGVPLKIQASGHKVTQGHSGNQIPAVIDLGDGFILKALQKPPRGERELNFYQYVSDQALVDPDLQMLKPFLPQFAGKIDRDGGSYLKLSNVIHGYHKPCVMDLKMGRITYDRSATQEKILSELKKFPPARQLGFQITGMV
;
A
#
# COMPACT_ATOMS: atom_id res chain seq x y z
N MET A 1 10.17 33.10 -56.83
CA MET A 1 8.81 32.82 -57.35
C MET A 1 8.63 31.31 -57.42
N SER A 2 7.93 30.71 -56.45
CA SER A 2 7.54 29.30 -56.50
C SER A 2 6.15 29.15 -55.90
N LYS A 3 5.34 28.35 -56.60
CA LYS A 3 3.89 28.37 -56.67
C LYS A 3 3.20 27.86 -55.42
N ALA A 4 2.08 28.53 -55.10
CA ALA A 4 0.98 27.98 -54.31
C ALA A 4 0.30 26.85 -55.09
N THR A 5 -0.09 25.79 -54.38
CA THR A 5 -1.08 24.82 -54.86
C THR A 5 -2.12 24.68 -53.77
N GLU A 6 -3.29 25.22 -54.08
CA GLU A 6 -4.52 25.24 -53.31
C GLU A 6 -5.24 23.92 -53.56
N VAL A 7 -5.66 23.21 -52.50
CA VAL A 7 -6.61 22.11 -52.60
C VAL A 7 -7.74 22.40 -51.63
N GLU A 8 -8.89 22.66 -52.22
CA GLU A 8 -10.13 23.08 -51.59
C GLU A 8 -10.93 21.87 -51.08
N GLY A 9 -11.52 22.01 -49.89
CA GLY A 9 -12.88 21.54 -49.63
C GLY A 9 -13.12 20.05 -49.34
N ARG A 10 -13.25 19.71 -48.05
CA ARG A 10 -14.47 19.07 -47.51
C ARG A 10 -14.56 19.28 -46.00
N LYS A 11 -15.37 20.28 -45.61
CA LYS A 11 -15.88 20.43 -44.25
C LYS A 11 -17.01 19.43 -44.07
N THR A 12 -16.84 18.47 -43.16
CA THR A 12 -17.95 17.75 -42.54
C THR A 12 -17.91 18.07 -41.06
N ALA A 13 -18.77 19.00 -40.66
CA ALA A 13 -19.20 19.15 -39.29
C ALA A 13 -20.05 17.93 -38.93
N ILE A 14 -19.70 17.24 -37.85
CA ILE A 14 -20.61 16.32 -37.18
C ILE A 14 -20.73 16.77 -35.74
N ASN A 15 -21.98 16.96 -35.35
CA ASN A 15 -22.46 17.64 -34.17
C ASN A 15 -21.94 17.03 -32.86
N CYS A 16 -21.64 17.97 -31.96
CA CYS A 16 -21.60 17.78 -30.53
C CYS A 16 -23.03 17.47 -30.03
N SER A 17 -23.22 16.28 -29.46
CA SER A 17 -24.39 15.97 -28.64
C SER A 17 -23.94 15.26 -27.37
N ASN A 18 -24.16 15.97 -26.26
CA ASN A 18 -24.10 15.55 -24.87
C ASN A 18 -24.25 14.04 -24.64
N GLU A 19 -23.20 13.41 -24.12
CA GLU A 19 -23.36 12.23 -23.27
C GLU A 19 -22.77 12.52 -21.89
N LYS A 20 -23.67 12.42 -20.91
CA LYS A 20 -23.47 12.65 -19.48
C LYS A 20 -22.22 11.96 -18.96
N GLU A 21 -21.52 12.69 -18.10
CA GLU A 21 -20.69 12.16 -17.02
C GLU A 21 -21.35 10.90 -16.44
N ARG A 22 -20.66 9.77 -16.56
CA ARG A 22 -20.80 8.66 -15.62
C ARG A 22 -19.49 8.58 -14.88
N GLU A 23 -19.46 9.18 -13.69
CA GLU A 23 -18.60 8.73 -12.61
C GLU A 23 -18.85 7.23 -12.40
N GLY A 24 -18.02 6.42 -13.04
CA GLY A 24 -17.84 5.03 -12.72
C GLY A 24 -16.43 4.89 -12.18
N SER A 25 -16.30 4.84 -10.87
CA SER A 25 -15.11 4.29 -10.22
C SER A 25 -14.71 3.01 -10.99
N PRO A 26 -13.44 2.83 -11.38
CA PRO A 26 -13.07 1.65 -12.15
C PRO A 26 -13.43 0.40 -11.34
N GLU A 27 -14.39 -0.39 -11.84
CA GLU A 27 -14.71 -1.70 -11.29
C GLU A 27 -13.43 -2.52 -11.23
N ILE A 28 -12.95 -2.82 -10.02
CA ILE A 28 -11.75 -3.62 -9.81
C ILE A 28 -12.08 -5.06 -10.22
N LYS A 29 -11.62 -5.44 -11.42
CA LYS A 29 -11.86 -6.76 -12.06
C LYS A 29 -11.08 -7.93 -11.44
N SER A 30 -10.31 -7.76 -10.37
CA SER A 30 -9.62 -8.90 -9.75
C SER A 30 -10.19 -9.22 -8.37
N ALA A 31 -10.64 -10.46 -8.21
CA ALA A 31 -11.00 -11.02 -6.92
C ALA A 31 -9.82 -11.01 -5.93
N GLY A 32 -8.59 -10.72 -6.39
CA GLY A 32 -7.38 -10.73 -5.59
C GLY A 32 -7.05 -12.12 -5.06
N VAL A 33 -5.79 -12.38 -4.73
CA VAL A 33 -5.38 -13.63 -4.06
C VAL A 33 -4.51 -13.29 -2.87
N PRO A 34 -4.50 -14.10 -1.79
CA PRO A 34 -3.55 -13.91 -0.71
C PRO A 34 -2.11 -13.83 -1.24
N LEU A 35 -1.34 -12.83 -0.80
CA LEU A 35 0.03 -12.62 -1.26
C LEU A 35 0.87 -13.86 -0.93
N LYS A 36 1.41 -14.52 -1.96
CA LYS A 36 2.16 -15.77 -1.81
C LYS A 36 3.49 -15.55 -1.10
N ILE A 37 4.20 -14.49 -1.48
CA ILE A 37 5.54 -14.16 -0.99
C ILE A 37 5.39 -13.14 0.13
N GLN A 38 5.29 -13.64 1.35
CA GLN A 38 5.20 -12.84 2.56
C GLN A 38 6.26 -13.34 3.55
N ALA A 39 7.35 -12.57 3.68
CA ALA A 39 8.49 -12.92 4.53
C ALA A 39 8.13 -12.88 6.02
N SER A 40 7.26 -11.96 6.45
CA SER A 40 6.93 -11.75 7.86
C SER A 40 5.48 -11.29 8.05
N GLY A 41 5.05 -11.22 9.32
CA GLY A 41 3.69 -10.83 9.70
C GLY A 41 2.65 -11.95 9.59
N HIS A 42 1.41 -11.64 9.93
CA HIS A 42 0.31 -12.62 9.88
C HIS A 42 -0.19 -12.79 8.45
N LYS A 43 -0.54 -14.02 8.06
CA LYS A 43 -1.19 -14.31 6.77
C LYS A 43 -2.71 -14.02 6.79
N VAL A 44 -3.31 -14.04 7.98
CA VAL A 44 -4.74 -13.79 8.21
C VAL A 44 -4.92 -12.79 9.36
N THR A 45 -6.03 -12.06 9.33
CA THR A 45 -6.47 -11.16 10.42
C THR A 45 -7.98 -11.26 10.61
N GLN A 46 -8.52 -10.59 11.62
CA GLN A 46 -9.96 -10.50 11.84
C GLN A 46 -10.53 -9.31 11.07
N GLY A 47 -11.60 -9.56 10.29
CA GLY A 47 -12.42 -8.52 9.68
C GLY A 47 -13.41 -7.89 10.66
N HIS A 48 -14.24 -6.98 10.17
CA HIS A 48 -15.26 -6.26 10.93
C HIS A 48 -16.26 -7.19 11.61
N SER A 49 -16.68 -8.26 10.93
CA SER A 49 -17.62 -9.26 11.47
C SER A 49 -16.94 -10.33 12.34
N GLY A 50 -15.65 -10.17 12.69
CA GLY A 50 -14.88 -11.15 13.46
C GLY A 50 -14.36 -12.35 12.66
N ASN A 51 -14.83 -12.54 11.43
CA ASN A 51 -14.37 -13.58 10.52
C ASN A 51 -12.89 -13.39 10.13
N GLN A 52 -12.21 -14.50 9.82
CA GLN A 52 -10.84 -14.43 9.31
C GLN A 52 -10.83 -13.97 7.86
N ILE A 53 -10.00 -12.97 7.57
CA ILE A 53 -9.74 -12.43 6.23
C ILE A 53 -8.24 -12.49 5.95
N PRO A 54 -7.81 -12.55 4.68
CA PRO A 54 -6.39 -12.46 4.33
C PRO A 54 -5.79 -11.14 4.83
N ALA A 55 -4.58 -11.19 5.39
CA ALA A 55 -3.92 -9.98 5.89
C ALA A 55 -3.31 -9.14 4.75
N VAL A 56 -2.88 -9.80 3.67
CA VAL A 56 -2.37 -9.14 2.46
C VAL A 56 -2.91 -9.86 1.22
N ILE A 57 -3.51 -9.10 0.31
CA ILE A 57 -4.10 -9.60 -0.94
C ILE A 57 -3.36 -8.94 -2.10
N ASP A 58 -2.83 -9.72 -3.03
CA ASP A 58 -2.30 -9.27 -4.31
C ASP A 58 -3.46 -9.09 -5.31
N LEU A 59 -3.58 -7.89 -5.87
CA LEU A 59 -4.59 -7.56 -6.87
C LEU A 59 -4.15 -7.94 -8.29
N GLY A 60 -2.86 -8.23 -8.50
CA GLY A 60 -2.28 -8.55 -9.80
C GLY A 60 -2.11 -7.34 -10.74
N ASP A 61 -2.57 -6.16 -10.34
CA ASP A 61 -2.49 -4.89 -11.08
C ASP A 61 -1.29 -4.02 -10.66
N GLY A 62 -0.32 -4.61 -9.96
CA GLY A 62 0.80 -3.88 -9.36
C GLY A 62 0.49 -3.29 -7.99
N PHE A 63 -0.69 -3.55 -7.41
CA PHE A 63 -1.03 -3.18 -6.04
C PHE A 63 -1.38 -4.39 -5.16
N ILE A 64 -1.25 -4.19 -3.85
CA ILE A 64 -1.75 -5.08 -2.81
C ILE A 64 -2.80 -4.35 -1.94
N LEU A 65 -3.66 -5.13 -1.29
CA LEU A 65 -4.47 -4.69 -0.16
C LEU A 65 -3.85 -5.22 1.13
N LYS A 66 -3.45 -4.32 2.04
CA LYS A 66 -2.98 -4.67 3.38
C LYS A 66 -4.06 -4.38 4.40
N ALA A 67 -4.55 -5.40 5.10
CA ALA A 67 -5.64 -5.26 6.04
C ALA A 67 -5.25 -4.38 7.24
N LEU A 68 -6.15 -3.48 7.65
CA LEU A 68 -5.97 -2.67 8.84
C LEU A 68 -5.98 -3.58 10.07
N GLN A 69 -4.96 -3.43 10.91
CA GLN A 69 -4.89 -4.14 12.18
C GLN A 69 -5.85 -3.52 13.21
N LYS A 70 -6.18 -4.29 14.25
CA LYS A 70 -6.98 -3.79 15.39
C LYS A 70 -6.42 -2.45 15.91
N PRO A 71 -7.31 -1.51 16.30
CA PRO A 71 -6.89 -0.25 16.89
C PRO A 71 -5.94 -0.45 18.08
N PRO A 72 -4.98 0.47 18.28
CA PRO A 72 -4.73 1.66 17.46
C PRO A 72 -3.76 1.42 16.28
N ARG A 73 -3.33 0.18 16.02
CA ARG A 73 -2.23 -0.09 15.06
C ARG A 73 -2.61 0.23 13.62
N GLY A 74 -3.77 -0.25 13.17
CA GLY A 74 -4.23 0.00 11.80
C GLY A 74 -4.50 1.48 11.52
N GLU A 75 -5.10 2.19 12.48
CA GLU A 75 -5.36 3.63 12.39
C GLU A 75 -4.06 4.45 12.34
N ARG A 76 -3.07 4.10 13.17
CA ARG A 76 -1.74 4.73 13.11
C ARG A 76 -1.09 4.55 11.75
N GLU A 77 -1.17 3.35 11.16
CA GLU A 77 -0.62 3.09 9.84
C GLU A 77 -1.35 3.87 8.73
N LEU A 78 -2.69 3.87 8.76
CA LEU A 78 -3.51 4.64 7.83
C LEU A 78 -3.19 6.13 7.89
N ASN A 79 -3.16 6.71 9.08
CA ASN A 79 -2.89 8.13 9.27
C ASN A 79 -1.48 8.51 8.79
N PHE A 80 -0.48 7.64 9.01
CA PHE A 80 0.87 7.84 8.50
C PHE A 80 0.89 7.90 6.97
N TYR A 81 0.28 6.94 6.29
CA TYR A 81 0.24 6.94 4.82
C TYR A 81 -0.55 8.11 4.26
N GLN A 82 -1.70 8.45 4.86
CA GLN A 82 -2.47 9.65 4.45
C GLN A 82 -1.60 10.90 4.55
N TYR A 83 -0.91 11.09 5.67
CA TYR A 83 -0.05 12.25 5.91
C TYR A 83 1.12 12.34 4.93
N VAL A 84 1.87 11.26 4.72
CA VAL A 84 3.02 11.27 3.80
C VAL A 84 2.60 11.32 2.32
N SER A 85 1.41 10.81 2.00
CA SER A 85 0.88 10.86 0.63
C SER A 85 0.36 12.22 0.22
N ASP A 86 0.03 13.10 1.18
CA ASP A 86 -0.54 14.43 0.94
C ASP A 86 0.34 15.25 -0.03
N GLN A 87 -0.29 15.89 -1.00
CA GLN A 87 0.37 16.77 -1.95
C GLN A 87 0.81 18.09 -1.30
N ALA A 88 0.14 18.49 -0.22
CA ALA A 88 0.48 19.66 0.59
C ALA A 88 1.52 19.38 1.68
N LEU A 89 2.16 18.20 1.69
CA LEU A 89 3.20 17.86 2.66
C LEU A 89 4.40 18.82 2.57
N VAL A 90 4.66 19.60 3.62
CA VAL A 90 5.76 20.59 3.68
C VAL A 90 7.01 20.04 4.38
N ASP A 91 6.89 18.97 5.17
CA ASP A 91 8.02 18.41 5.92
C ASP A 91 9.11 17.83 4.96
N PRO A 92 10.33 18.40 4.94
CA PRO A 92 11.37 18.01 4.00
C PRO A 92 11.90 16.60 4.25
N ASP A 93 11.93 16.13 5.51
CA ASP A 93 12.40 14.79 5.84
C ASP A 93 11.39 13.75 5.35
N LEU A 94 10.09 14.04 5.47
CA LEU A 94 9.05 13.16 4.96
C LEU A 94 8.93 13.17 3.43
N GLN A 95 9.20 14.32 2.79
CA GLN A 95 9.34 14.37 1.33
C GLN A 95 10.53 13.51 0.87
N MET A 96 11.66 13.55 1.58
CA MET A 96 12.82 12.70 1.29
C MET A 96 12.51 11.22 1.51
N LEU A 97 11.69 10.87 2.51
CA LEU A 97 11.28 9.50 2.80
C LEU A 97 10.33 8.92 1.75
N LYS A 98 9.43 9.74 1.18
CA LYS A 98 8.32 9.31 0.32
C LYS A 98 8.71 8.34 -0.82
N PRO A 99 9.82 8.53 -1.57
CA PRO A 99 10.24 7.60 -2.62
C PRO A 99 10.62 6.19 -2.13
N PHE A 100 10.91 6.01 -0.84
CA PHE A 100 11.29 4.73 -0.23
C PHE A 100 10.10 3.96 0.34
N LEU A 101 8.89 4.52 0.27
CA LEU A 101 7.66 3.90 0.74
C LEU A 101 6.87 3.29 -0.44
N PRO A 102 6.09 2.22 -0.21
CA PRO A 102 5.06 1.81 -1.16
C PRO A 102 4.10 2.96 -1.44
N GLN A 103 3.77 3.17 -2.72
CA GLN A 103 2.79 4.19 -3.10
C GLN A 103 1.43 3.86 -2.48
N PHE A 104 0.85 4.83 -1.76
CA PHE A 104 -0.48 4.71 -1.18
C PHE A 104 -1.54 5.20 -2.17
N ALA A 105 -2.50 4.34 -2.50
CA ALA A 105 -3.60 4.62 -3.41
C ALA A 105 -4.96 4.76 -2.68
N GLY A 106 -4.93 4.91 -1.36
CA GLY A 106 -6.13 5.12 -0.53
C GLY A 106 -6.53 3.92 0.34
N LYS A 107 -7.55 4.15 1.17
CA LYS A 107 -8.21 3.13 1.99
C LYS A 107 -9.36 2.51 1.19
N ILE A 108 -9.52 1.19 1.28
CA ILE A 108 -10.62 0.45 0.65
C ILE A 108 -11.30 -0.44 1.69
N ASP A 109 -12.63 -0.43 1.72
CA ASP A 109 -13.44 -1.36 2.51
C ASP A 109 -14.02 -2.44 1.57
N ARG A 110 -13.73 -3.71 1.84
CA ARG A 110 -14.10 -4.86 0.97
C ARG A 110 -14.16 -6.16 1.76
N ASP A 111 -15.04 -7.09 1.37
CA ASP A 111 -15.10 -8.46 1.91
C ASP A 111 -15.10 -8.52 3.46
N GLY A 112 -15.79 -7.57 4.09
CA GLY A 112 -15.89 -7.46 5.54
C GLY A 112 -14.63 -6.97 6.25
N GLY A 113 -13.69 -6.31 5.57
CA GLY A 113 -12.51 -5.69 6.17
C GLY A 113 -12.12 -4.34 5.55
N SER A 114 -11.34 -3.55 6.29
CA SER A 114 -10.69 -2.34 5.80
C SER A 114 -9.25 -2.63 5.41
N TYR A 115 -8.79 -2.06 4.30
CA TYR A 115 -7.46 -2.26 3.76
C TYR A 115 -6.81 -0.95 3.33
N LEU A 116 -5.47 -0.91 3.36
CA LEU A 116 -4.64 0.06 2.66
C LEU A 116 -4.35 -0.49 1.26
N LYS A 117 -4.64 0.26 0.19
CA LYS A 117 -4.16 -0.07 -1.16
C LYS A 117 -2.76 0.48 -1.35
N LEU A 118 -1.77 -0.40 -1.46
CA LEU A 118 -0.34 -0.06 -1.55
C LEU A 118 0.27 -0.65 -2.83
N SER A 119 1.25 0.01 -3.44
CA SER A 119 1.99 -0.59 -4.56
C SER A 119 2.68 -1.89 -4.12
N ASN A 120 2.60 -2.91 -4.95
CA ASN A 120 3.26 -4.18 -4.73
C ASN A 120 4.76 -4.05 -5.06
N VAL A 121 5.60 -3.99 -4.02
CA VAL A 121 7.05 -3.74 -4.17
C VAL A 121 7.83 -4.86 -4.87
N ILE A 122 7.24 -6.06 -4.99
CA ILE A 122 7.83 -7.17 -5.73
C ILE A 122 7.21 -7.37 -7.12
N HIS A 123 6.31 -6.48 -7.55
CA HIS A 123 5.71 -6.56 -8.87
C HIS A 123 6.78 -6.38 -9.96
N GLY A 124 6.68 -7.18 -11.03
CA GLY A 124 7.65 -7.19 -12.13
C GLY A 124 8.91 -8.05 -11.89
N TYR A 125 9.16 -8.52 -10.67
CA TYR A 125 10.26 -9.45 -10.41
C TYR A 125 9.88 -10.88 -10.81
N HIS A 126 10.76 -11.57 -11.55
CA HIS A 126 10.50 -12.94 -12.01
C HIS A 126 10.64 -13.99 -10.89
N LYS A 127 11.61 -13.79 -9.99
CA LYS A 127 11.89 -14.66 -8.83
C LYS A 127 12.36 -13.79 -7.65
N PRO A 128 11.46 -12.99 -7.05
CA PRO A 128 11.86 -12.11 -5.96
C PRO A 128 12.31 -12.93 -4.75
N CYS A 129 13.49 -12.61 -4.22
CA CYS A 129 13.94 -13.05 -2.90
C CYS A 129 13.71 -11.91 -1.93
N VAL A 130 12.94 -12.14 -0.88
CA VAL A 130 12.47 -11.08 0.03
C VAL A 130 13.01 -11.34 1.42
N MET A 131 13.64 -10.33 2.01
CA MET A 131 14.05 -10.33 3.41
C MET A 131 13.34 -9.19 4.14
N ASP A 132 12.75 -9.49 5.30
CA ASP A 132 12.13 -8.51 6.17
C ASP A 132 13.05 -8.21 7.36
N LEU A 133 13.47 -6.95 7.45
CA LEU A 133 14.28 -6.42 8.55
C LEU A 133 13.42 -5.50 9.42
N LYS A 134 13.22 -5.89 10.67
CA LYS A 134 12.62 -5.01 11.67
C LYS A 134 13.70 -4.09 12.23
N MET A 135 13.55 -2.79 11.99
CA MET A 135 14.50 -1.76 12.42
C MET A 135 14.24 -1.29 13.85
N GLY A 136 15.32 -0.85 14.51
CA GLY A 136 15.30 -0.23 15.84
C GLY A 136 15.87 -1.12 16.95
N ARG A 137 16.52 -0.48 17.94
CA ARG A 137 16.97 -1.13 19.18
C ARG A 137 15.81 -1.47 20.13
N ILE A 138 14.67 -0.81 19.93
CA ILE A 138 13.45 -0.93 20.72
C ILE A 138 12.33 -1.26 19.74
N THR A 139 11.67 -2.40 19.93
CA THR A 139 10.60 -2.92 19.03
C THR A 139 9.19 -2.84 19.64
N TYR A 140 9.06 -2.17 20.77
CA TYR A 140 7.79 -1.83 21.42
C TYR A 140 7.56 -0.32 21.35
N ASP A 141 6.29 0.10 21.33
CA ASP A 141 5.96 1.52 21.32
C ASP A 141 6.00 2.15 22.73
N ARG A 142 5.96 3.48 22.80
CA ARG A 142 6.00 4.23 24.07
C ARG A 142 4.81 3.94 25.00
N SER A 143 3.72 3.43 24.45
CA SER A 143 2.48 3.08 25.17
C SER A 143 2.39 1.60 25.54
N ALA A 144 3.45 0.82 25.28
CA ALA A 144 3.42 -0.62 25.50
C ALA A 144 3.32 -0.95 27.00
N THR A 145 2.48 -1.93 27.33
CA THR A 145 2.40 -2.44 28.71
C THR A 145 3.69 -3.15 29.11
N GLN A 146 3.92 -3.31 30.41
CA GLN A 146 5.11 -3.98 30.90
C GLN A 146 5.24 -5.42 30.36
N GLU A 147 4.14 -6.13 30.24
CA GLU A 147 4.10 -7.49 29.68
C GLU A 147 4.50 -7.48 28.20
N LYS A 148 4.02 -6.48 27.44
CA LYS A 148 4.36 -6.31 26.02
C LYS A 148 5.85 -5.97 25.86
N ILE A 149 6.38 -5.09 26.69
CA ILE A 149 7.81 -4.74 26.73
C ILE A 149 8.63 -6.01 26.99
N LEU A 150 8.33 -6.74 28.06
CA LEU A 150 9.05 -7.97 28.41
C LEU A 150 8.96 -9.04 27.30
N SER A 151 7.81 -9.16 26.66
CA SER A 151 7.63 -10.06 25.51
C SER A 151 8.53 -9.67 24.33
N GLU A 152 8.53 -8.40 23.92
CA GLU A 152 9.37 -7.93 22.81
C GLU A 152 10.87 -8.06 23.12
N LEU A 153 11.28 -7.76 24.36
CA LEU A 153 12.67 -7.87 24.80
C LEU A 153 13.21 -9.31 24.77
N LYS A 154 12.35 -10.30 24.99
CA LYS A 154 12.71 -11.72 24.94
C LYS A 154 12.81 -12.25 23.51
N LYS A 155 12.13 -11.64 22.53
CA LYS A 155 12.08 -12.17 21.15
C LYS A 155 13.43 -12.18 20.45
N PHE A 156 14.20 -11.10 20.59
CA PHE A 156 15.50 -10.98 19.94
C PHE A 156 16.42 -10.03 20.71
N PRO A 157 17.06 -10.51 21.80
CA PRO A 157 17.96 -9.71 22.61
C PRO A 157 19.06 -8.96 21.82
N PRO A 158 19.66 -9.51 20.75
CA PRO A 158 20.70 -8.82 19.98
C PRO A 158 20.25 -7.51 19.31
N ALA A 159 18.94 -7.29 19.07
CA ALA A 159 18.46 -6.05 18.45
C ALA A 159 18.89 -4.80 19.23
N ARG A 160 19.05 -4.88 20.56
CA ARG A 160 19.48 -3.74 21.39
C ARG A 160 20.89 -3.24 21.04
N GLN A 161 21.76 -4.14 20.58
CA GLN A 161 23.12 -3.81 20.17
C GLN A 161 23.16 -3.51 18.67
N LEU A 162 22.55 -4.37 17.85
CA LEU A 162 22.63 -4.31 16.39
C LEU A 162 21.75 -3.21 15.78
N GLY A 163 20.63 -2.87 16.43
CA GLY A 163 19.65 -1.91 15.91
C GLY A 163 18.70 -2.45 14.85
N PHE A 164 18.70 -3.77 14.59
CA PHE A 164 17.75 -4.44 13.71
C PHE A 164 17.59 -5.93 14.05
N GLN A 165 16.59 -6.57 13.45
CA GLN A 165 16.32 -8.01 13.53
C GLN A 165 15.84 -8.52 12.16
N ILE A 166 16.38 -9.65 11.69
CA ILE A 166 15.81 -10.40 10.57
C ILE A 166 14.54 -11.10 11.05
N THR A 167 13.38 -10.79 10.46
CA THR A 167 12.09 -11.37 10.86
C THR A 167 11.57 -12.42 9.88
N GLY A 168 12.09 -12.45 8.67
CA GLY A 168 11.85 -13.53 7.73
C GLY A 168 12.58 -13.34 6.41
N MET A 169 12.69 -14.44 5.68
CA MET A 169 13.33 -14.51 4.36
C MET A 169 12.64 -15.59 3.53
N VAL A 170 12.31 -15.29 2.28
CA VAL A 170 11.63 -16.19 1.32
C VAL A 170 12.18 -16.03 -0.09
#